data_AF-G0N941-F1
#
_entry.id   AF-G0N941-F1
#
_cell.length_a   1.000
_cell.length_b   1.000
_cell.length_c   1.000
_cell.angle_alpha   90.00
_cell.angle_beta   90.00
_cell.angle_gamma   90.00
#
_symmetry.space_group_name_H-M   'P 1'
#
loop_
_entity.id
_entity.type
_entity.pdbx_description
1 polymer ?
#
loop_
_entity_poly.entity_id
_entity_poly.type
_entity_poly.pdbx_seq_one_letter_code
_entity_poly.pdbx_strand_id
1 'polypeptide(L)'
;MSWSPIGRPIRVGLFEHDPDAFNCFRRLPKKPCAKPGAEIEIISMVMKILDWQWEIIDTEREFNVVNDFGNPQPDGNFSGIMGLLAKDKIDMSGLSMRITPARMAFAHFTFPIRYFQQVYIIKRPPENDFRNFVFAPFTTDMWLLLLATIMGVSTMRFACALYWDSRVGSKFNIYTSSVLETFGLMLKQRVQDPTAISTMFLEGFLIVAMMSIAQYYQTSMNSRLTAPPSSRIPFYHQNQLIDLL
;
A
#
# COMPACT_ATOMS: atom_id res chain seq x y z
N MET A 1 -22.43 28.74 34.92
CA MET A 1 -23.13 27.48 34.64
C MET A 1 -24.60 27.62 34.98
N SER A 2 -25.36 27.85 33.92
CA SER A 2 -26.81 27.78 33.88
C SER A 2 -27.32 26.35 33.96
N TRP A 3 -28.60 26.21 34.32
CA TRP A 3 -29.31 24.93 34.20
C TRP A 3 -29.52 24.59 32.73
N SER A 4 -29.42 23.30 32.40
CA SER A 4 -29.82 22.82 31.08
C SER A 4 -31.32 23.07 30.85
N PRO A 5 -31.81 23.05 29.60
CA PRO A 5 -33.25 23.16 29.29
C PRO A 5 -34.13 22.12 30.00
N ILE A 6 -33.52 21.03 30.48
CA ILE A 6 -34.18 19.91 31.18
C ILE A 6 -34.36 20.22 32.68
N GLY A 7 -33.79 21.32 33.19
CA GLY A 7 -33.89 21.71 34.60
C GLY A 7 -33.00 20.89 35.56
N ARG A 8 -32.11 20.04 35.03
CA ARG A 8 -31.14 19.24 35.78
C ARG A 8 -29.78 19.19 35.06
N PRO A 9 -28.69 18.72 35.68
CA PRO A 9 -27.42 18.54 34.99
C PRO A 9 -27.57 17.45 33.93
N ILE A 10 -26.95 17.62 32.76
CA ILE A 10 -27.01 16.62 31.69
C ILE A 10 -26.18 15.41 32.08
N ARG A 11 -26.81 14.23 32.10
CA ARG A 11 -26.14 12.95 32.38
C ARG A 11 -25.54 12.37 31.11
N VAL A 12 -24.23 12.48 30.97
CA VAL A 12 -23.49 11.94 29.83
C VAL A 12 -23.03 10.52 30.17
N GLY A 13 -23.67 9.53 29.56
CA GLY A 13 -23.39 8.12 29.76
C GLY A 13 -22.29 7.60 28.84
N LEU A 14 -21.24 7.01 29.41
CA LEU A 14 -20.19 6.33 28.65
C LEU A 14 -19.47 5.25 29.47
N PHE A 15 -18.71 4.41 28.77
CA PHE A 15 -17.75 3.46 29.32
C PHE A 15 -16.37 3.70 28.68
N GLU A 16 -15.35 2.99 29.16
CA GLU A 16 -13.99 3.10 28.63
C GLU A 16 -13.87 2.52 27.21
N HIS A 17 -13.50 3.35 26.24
CA HIS A 17 -13.40 2.98 24.83
C HIS A 17 -12.31 3.80 24.13
N ASP A 18 -11.16 3.18 23.84
CA ASP A 18 -10.05 3.85 23.16
C ASP A 18 -10.35 4.10 21.67
N PRO A 19 -10.08 5.30 21.11
CA PRO A 19 -9.47 6.49 21.72
C PRO A 19 -10.48 7.55 22.23
N ASP A 20 -11.76 7.21 22.27
CA ASP A 20 -12.86 8.17 22.46
C ASP A 20 -13.07 8.58 23.92
N ALA A 21 -12.91 7.64 24.87
CA ALA A 21 -12.95 7.89 26.30
C ALA A 21 -12.00 6.94 27.04
N PHE A 22 -10.96 7.49 27.66
CA PHE A 22 -9.94 6.69 28.35
C PHE A 22 -9.32 7.43 29.54
N ASN A 23 -8.57 6.68 30.36
CA ASN A 23 -7.75 7.23 31.44
C ASN A 23 -8.54 7.91 32.58
N CYS A 24 -8.75 9.23 32.53
CA CYS A 24 -9.28 10.03 33.65
C CYS A 24 -10.68 10.64 33.43
N PHE A 25 -11.40 10.23 32.38
CA PHE A 25 -12.73 10.77 32.06
C PHE A 25 -13.70 10.72 33.25
N ARG A 26 -13.67 9.66 34.06
CA ARG A 26 -14.55 9.44 35.23
C ARG A 26 -14.52 10.56 36.28
N ARG A 27 -13.51 11.45 36.23
CA ARG A 27 -13.34 12.55 37.17
C ARG A 27 -13.96 13.87 36.68
N LEU A 28 -14.34 13.95 35.41
CA LEU A 28 -14.94 15.16 34.82
C LEU A 28 -16.43 15.27 35.16
N PRO A 29 -16.98 16.50 35.24
CA PRO A 29 -16.26 17.79 35.20
C PRO A 29 -15.63 18.19 36.55
N LYS A 30 -15.77 17.38 37.61
CA LYS A 30 -15.38 17.74 38.98
C LYS A 30 -13.88 18.01 39.17
N LYS A 31 -13.02 17.27 38.46
CA LYS A 31 -11.56 17.47 38.46
C LYS A 31 -11.05 17.54 37.03
N PRO A 32 -10.06 18.42 36.74
CA PRO A 32 -9.46 18.50 35.43
C PRO A 32 -8.79 17.17 35.07
N CYS A 33 -8.97 16.76 33.83
CA CYS A 33 -8.36 15.57 33.25
C CYS A 33 -7.59 16.01 32.00
N ALA A 34 -6.29 15.73 31.95
CA ALA A 34 -5.43 16.20 30.87
C ALA A 34 -5.68 15.46 29.54
N LYS A 35 -6.17 14.21 29.61
CA LYS A 35 -6.46 13.34 28.46
C LYS A 35 -7.68 12.47 28.74
N PRO A 36 -8.91 13.02 28.65
CA PRO A 36 -10.12 12.26 28.91
C PRO A 36 -10.57 11.41 27.72
N GLY A 37 -10.01 11.63 26.52
CA GLY A 37 -10.43 10.98 25.29
C GLY A 37 -11.05 11.97 24.30
N ALA A 38 -10.99 11.63 23.02
CA ALA A 38 -11.33 12.57 21.95
C ALA A 38 -12.80 13.03 22.00
N GLU A 39 -13.74 12.12 22.29
CA GLU A 39 -15.17 12.47 22.36
C GLU A 39 -15.49 13.28 23.63
N ILE A 40 -14.83 12.94 24.74
CA ILE A 40 -15.03 13.66 26.00
C ILE A 40 -14.48 15.08 25.96
N GLU A 41 -13.38 15.31 25.24
CA GLU A 41 -12.89 16.66 24.98
C GLU A 41 -13.93 17.49 24.22
N ILE A 42 -14.50 16.95 23.14
CA ILE A 42 -15.53 17.63 22.35
C ILE A 42 -16.74 17.96 23.23
N ILE A 43 -17.25 17.00 24.02
CA ILE A 43 -18.38 17.23 24.91
C ILE A 43 -18.06 18.29 25.96
N SER A 44 -16.86 18.24 26.56
CA SER A 44 -16.45 19.23 27.55
C SER A 44 -16.41 20.65 26.96
N MET A 45 -15.99 20.80 25.71
CA MET A 45 -15.99 22.07 24.99
C MET A 45 -17.41 22.54 24.72
N VAL A 46 -18.29 21.67 24.23
CA VAL A 46 -19.71 21.99 23.96
C VAL A 46 -20.42 22.42 25.23
N MET A 47 -20.28 21.66 26.33
CA MET A 47 -20.91 21.99 27.61
C MET A 47 -20.40 23.32 28.18
N LYS A 48 -19.11 23.63 27.95
CA LYS A 48 -18.52 24.92 28.34
C LYS A 48 -19.06 26.09 27.50
N ILE A 49 -19.24 25.89 26.19
CA ILE A 49 -19.79 26.92 25.29
C ILE A 49 -21.26 27.21 25.62
N LEU A 50 -22.03 26.17 25.92
CA LEU A 50 -23.45 26.28 26.29
C LEU A 50 -23.67 26.73 27.74
N ASP A 51 -22.60 26.77 28.55
CA ASP A 51 -22.63 27.04 29.99
C ASP A 51 -23.64 26.14 30.74
N TRP A 52 -23.70 24.85 30.38
CA TRP A 52 -24.60 23.87 30.99
C TRP A 52 -23.90 23.03 32.06
N GLN A 53 -24.61 22.77 33.16
CA GLN A 53 -24.23 21.77 34.15
C GLN A 53 -24.36 20.36 33.55
N TRP A 54 -23.35 19.52 33.76
CA TRP A 54 -23.34 18.13 33.29
C TRP A 54 -22.58 17.23 34.25
N GLU A 55 -22.84 15.94 34.17
CA GLU A 55 -22.12 14.91 34.91
C GLU A 55 -21.86 13.70 34.02
N ILE A 56 -20.78 12.99 34.33
CA ILE A 56 -20.45 11.74 33.66
C ILE A 56 -21.02 10.58 34.47
N ILE A 57 -21.78 9.74 33.76
CA ILE A 57 -22.26 8.46 34.25
C ILE A 57 -21.40 7.38 33.62
N ASP A 58 -20.67 6.66 34.47
CA ASP A 58 -19.90 5.50 34.07
C ASP A 58 -20.85 4.30 33.97
N THR A 59 -21.23 3.96 32.73
CA THR A 59 -22.25 2.92 32.48
C THR A 59 -21.77 1.52 32.82
N GLU A 60 -20.45 1.30 32.83
CA GLU A 60 -19.85 0.06 33.30
C GLU A 60 -20.07 -0.09 34.81
N ARG A 61 -19.84 0.97 35.60
CA ARG A 61 -19.98 0.92 37.06
C ARG A 61 -21.42 0.95 37.55
N GLU A 62 -22.27 1.76 36.92
CA GLU A 62 -23.63 1.98 37.40
C GLU A 62 -24.63 0.94 36.86
N PHE A 63 -24.44 0.49 35.62
CA PHE A 63 -25.40 -0.37 34.93
C PHE A 63 -24.80 -1.67 34.41
N ASN A 64 -23.51 -1.94 34.66
CA ASN A 64 -22.79 -3.11 34.15
C ASN A 64 -22.86 -3.23 32.62
N VAL A 65 -22.85 -2.08 31.92
CA VAL A 65 -22.85 -1.99 30.45
C VAL A 65 -21.44 -1.68 29.97
N VAL A 66 -20.80 -2.67 29.33
CA VAL A 66 -19.42 -2.60 28.83
C VAL A 66 -19.39 -2.92 27.35
N ASN A 67 -18.80 -2.02 26.55
CA ASN A 67 -18.63 -2.20 25.11
C ASN A 67 -19.93 -2.53 24.33
N ASP A 68 -21.08 -2.14 24.87
CA ASP A 68 -22.39 -2.34 24.25
C ASP A 68 -23.02 -0.98 23.94
N PHE A 69 -22.97 -0.60 22.66
CA PHE A 69 -23.61 0.61 22.14
C PHE A 69 -25.12 0.45 21.93
N GLY A 70 -25.63 -0.78 21.99
CA GLY A 70 -27.03 -1.11 21.84
C GLY A 70 -27.34 -1.79 20.52
N ASN A 71 -27.72 -3.05 20.65
CA ASN A 71 -28.26 -3.89 19.59
C ASN A 71 -29.78 -4.02 19.75
N PRO A 72 -30.53 -4.13 18.63
CA PRO A 72 -31.96 -4.38 18.69
C PRO A 72 -32.21 -5.76 19.30
N GLN A 73 -33.12 -5.83 20.26
CA GLN A 73 -33.55 -7.06 20.91
C GLN A 73 -34.91 -7.53 20.34
N PRO A 74 -35.26 -8.82 20.51
CA PRO A 74 -36.53 -9.37 20.02
C PRO A 74 -37.78 -8.71 20.63
N ASP A 75 -37.64 -8.10 21.80
CA ASP A 75 -38.70 -7.37 22.50
C ASP A 75 -38.97 -5.97 21.92
N GLY A 76 -38.22 -5.56 20.89
CA GLY A 76 -38.30 -4.24 20.26
C GLY A 76 -37.52 -3.15 21.01
N ASN A 77 -36.88 -3.47 22.14
CA ASN A 77 -36.00 -2.56 22.86
C ASN A 77 -34.56 -2.67 22.36
N PHE A 78 -33.72 -1.75 22.83
CA PHE A 78 -32.28 -1.80 22.60
C PHE A 78 -31.53 -2.22 23.87
N SER A 79 -30.41 -2.93 23.69
CA SER A 79 -29.43 -3.16 24.76
C SER A 79 -28.53 -1.92 24.97
N GLY A 80 -27.59 -2.02 25.91
CA GLY A 80 -26.49 -1.09 26.05
C GLY A 80 -26.87 0.37 26.23
N ILE A 81 -26.03 1.27 25.69
CA ILE A 81 -26.21 2.73 25.74
C ILE A 81 -27.56 3.17 25.18
N MET A 82 -27.97 2.63 24.02
CA MET A 82 -29.28 2.96 23.44
C MET A 82 -30.44 2.58 24.35
N GLY A 83 -30.35 1.43 25.03
CA GLY A 83 -31.34 1.03 26.03
C GLY A 83 -31.37 1.94 27.25
N LEU A 84 -30.21 2.44 27.70
CA LEU A 84 -30.12 3.40 28.80
C LEU A 84 -30.70 4.77 28.44
N LEU A 85 -30.49 5.23 27.19
CA LEU A 85 -31.12 6.44 26.66
C LEU A 85 -32.65 6.28 26.62
N ALA A 86 -33.15 5.17 26.07
CA ALA A 86 -34.59 4.92 25.98
C ALA A 86 -35.29 4.82 27.35
N LYS A 87 -34.56 4.41 28.39
CA LYS A 87 -35.06 4.28 29.77
C LYS A 87 -34.84 5.54 30.64
N ASP A 88 -34.43 6.67 30.04
CA ASP A 88 -34.09 7.93 30.73
C ASP A 88 -33.06 7.74 31.88
N LYS A 89 -32.15 6.77 31.74
CA LYS A 89 -31.05 6.57 32.70
C LYS A 89 -29.87 7.50 32.43
N ILE A 90 -29.69 7.87 31.17
CA ILE A 90 -28.70 8.84 30.69
C ILE A 90 -29.40 9.79 29.72
N ASP A 91 -28.95 11.04 29.64
CA ASP A 91 -29.56 12.06 28.77
C ASP A 91 -28.82 12.19 27.42
N MET A 92 -27.53 11.84 27.39
CA MET A 92 -26.67 11.90 26.21
C MET A 92 -25.64 10.77 26.23
N SER A 93 -25.27 10.23 25.06
CA SER A 93 -24.11 9.33 24.97
C SER A 93 -22.81 10.11 24.86
N GLY A 94 -21.83 9.71 25.66
CA GLY A 94 -20.47 10.27 25.62
C GLY A 94 -19.54 9.64 24.59
N LEU A 95 -20.02 8.65 23.82
CA LEU A 95 -19.24 7.92 22.83
C LEU A 95 -19.80 8.12 21.43
N SER A 96 -18.93 8.01 20.43
CA SER A 96 -19.35 8.09 19.04
C SER A 96 -20.15 6.85 18.67
N MET A 97 -21.37 7.05 18.16
CA MET A 97 -22.25 5.97 17.72
C MET A 97 -22.55 6.09 16.24
N ARG A 98 -22.57 4.93 15.56
CA ARG A 98 -23.03 4.86 14.17
C ARG A 98 -24.50 5.23 14.09
N ILE A 99 -24.79 6.24 13.26
CA ILE A 99 -26.14 6.63 12.87
C ILE A 99 -26.71 5.55 11.96
N THR A 100 -27.84 4.95 12.36
CA THR A 100 -28.57 3.97 11.54
C THR A 100 -30.08 4.28 11.61
N PRO A 101 -30.87 3.95 10.58
CA PRO A 101 -32.32 4.16 10.61
C PRO A 101 -33.00 3.52 11.81
N ALA A 102 -32.58 2.31 12.19
CA ALA A 102 -33.11 1.62 13.36
C ALA A 102 -32.85 2.37 14.68
N ARG A 103 -31.67 3.00 14.84
CA ARG A 103 -31.35 3.79 16.04
C ARG A 103 -32.02 5.16 16.04
N MET A 104 -32.17 5.78 14.87
CA MET A 104 -32.86 7.08 14.73
C MET A 104 -34.33 7.04 15.14
N ALA A 105 -34.96 5.85 15.13
CA ALA A 105 -36.33 5.68 15.61
C ALA A 105 -36.46 5.83 17.15
N PHE A 106 -35.37 5.69 17.91
CA PHE A 106 -35.38 5.67 19.38
C PHE A 106 -34.52 6.77 20.02
N ALA A 107 -33.55 7.33 19.28
CA ALA A 107 -32.69 8.40 19.74
C ALA A 107 -32.49 9.46 18.66
N HIS A 108 -32.38 10.71 19.09
CA HIS A 108 -31.98 11.80 18.21
C HIS A 108 -30.46 11.87 18.11
N PHE A 109 -29.96 12.04 16.88
CA PHE A 109 -28.54 12.20 16.60
C PHE A 109 -28.23 13.64 16.22
N THR A 110 -27.06 14.10 16.61
CA THR A 110 -26.49 15.36 16.13
C THR A 110 -26.00 15.21 14.69
N PHE A 111 -25.55 16.31 14.10
CA PHE A 111 -24.84 16.25 12.82
C PHE A 111 -23.58 15.37 12.97
N PRO A 112 -23.27 14.48 12.01
CA PRO A 112 -22.13 13.57 12.10
C PRO A 112 -20.81 14.35 12.23
N ILE A 113 -20.08 14.09 13.30
CA ILE A 113 -18.77 14.69 13.58
C ILE A 113 -17.60 13.87 12.99
N ARG A 114 -17.85 12.61 12.64
CA ARG A 114 -16.85 11.69 12.05
C ARG A 114 -17.48 10.84 10.94
N TYR A 115 -16.73 10.65 9.87
CA TYR A 115 -17.10 9.75 8.78
C TYR A 115 -16.18 8.53 8.81
N PHE A 116 -16.76 7.35 8.95
CA PHE A 116 -16.03 6.09 8.89
C PHE A 116 -16.14 5.50 7.49
N GLN A 117 -14.98 5.18 6.90
CA GLN A 117 -14.91 4.38 5.68
C GLN A 117 -14.54 2.95 6.05
N GLN A 118 -15.20 1.98 5.41
CA GLN A 118 -14.81 0.59 5.54
C GLN A 118 -13.47 0.39 4.84
N VAL A 119 -12.47 -0.05 5.60
CA VAL A 119 -11.12 -0.34 5.10
C VAL A 119 -10.74 -1.77 5.43
N TYR A 120 -10.01 -2.40 4.52
CA TYR A 120 -9.48 -3.75 4.70
C TYR A 120 -8.00 -3.64 5.06
N ILE A 121 -7.62 -4.26 6.17
CA ILE A 121 -6.23 -4.28 6.64
C ILE A 121 -5.65 -5.65 6.27
N ILE A 122 -4.62 -5.65 5.42
CA ILE A 122 -3.86 -6.85 5.04
C ILE A 122 -2.45 -6.79 5.63
N LYS A 123 -1.83 -7.95 5.79
CA LYS A 123 -0.40 -8.03 6.13
C LYS A 123 0.41 -7.32 5.04
N ARG A 124 1.43 -6.55 5.45
CA ARG A 124 2.35 -5.90 4.50
C ARG A 124 2.92 -6.97 3.55
N PRO A 125 2.76 -6.81 2.22
CA PRO A 125 3.28 -7.77 1.26
C PRO A 125 4.82 -7.80 1.33
N PRO A 126 5.45 -8.95 1.03
CA PRO A 126 6.90 -9.04 1.01
C PRO A 126 7.48 -8.07 -0.02
N GLU A 127 8.63 -7.47 0.32
CA GLU A 127 9.37 -6.63 -0.61
C GLU A 127 9.90 -7.50 -1.76
N ASN A 128 9.82 -6.98 -2.99
CA ASN A 128 10.37 -7.69 -4.15
C ASN A 128 11.90 -7.77 -4.01
N ASP A 129 12.47 -8.98 -4.06
CA ASP A 129 13.92 -9.16 -4.02
C ASP A 129 14.56 -8.60 -5.31
N PHE A 130 15.24 -7.46 -5.20
CA PHE A 130 15.89 -6.78 -6.31
C PHE A 130 17.30 -7.26 -6.60
N ARG A 131 17.81 -8.32 -5.95
CA ARG A 131 19.21 -8.75 -6.12
C ARG A 131 19.56 -9.15 -7.55
N ASN A 132 18.60 -9.64 -8.34
CA ASN A 132 18.78 -10.03 -9.73
C ASN A 132 18.40 -8.94 -10.76
N PHE A 133 18.43 -7.67 -10.36
CA PHE A 133 18.01 -6.56 -11.23
C PHE A 133 18.74 -6.51 -12.57
N VAL A 134 20.00 -6.94 -12.64
CA VAL A 134 20.83 -6.96 -13.87
C VAL A 134 20.20 -7.82 -14.97
N PHE A 135 19.59 -8.94 -14.61
CA PHE A 135 18.94 -9.85 -15.56
C PHE A 135 17.48 -9.51 -15.81
N ALA A 136 16.89 -8.62 -15.01
CA ALA A 136 15.47 -8.29 -15.09
C ALA A 136 15.02 -7.68 -16.44
N PRO A 137 15.79 -6.82 -17.14
CA PRO A 137 15.32 -6.16 -18.36
C PRO A 137 14.94 -7.11 -19.49
N PHE A 138 15.55 -8.29 -19.56
CA PHE A 138 15.28 -9.29 -20.58
C PHE A 138 14.78 -10.60 -19.95
N THR A 139 13.90 -11.30 -20.66
CA THR A 139 13.50 -12.66 -20.27
C THR A 139 14.66 -13.64 -20.49
N THR A 140 14.62 -14.80 -19.83
CA THR A 140 15.59 -15.88 -20.01
C THR A 140 15.73 -16.27 -21.49
N ASP A 141 14.61 -16.35 -22.21
CA ASP A 141 14.59 -16.68 -23.64
C ASP A 141 15.37 -15.64 -24.47
N MET A 142 15.23 -14.36 -24.15
CA MET A 142 15.97 -13.30 -24.85
C MET A 142 17.47 -13.37 -24.56
N TRP A 143 17.88 -13.70 -23.34
CA TRP A 143 19.29 -13.94 -23.02
C TRP A 143 19.87 -15.12 -23.80
N LEU A 144 19.10 -16.21 -23.94
CA LEU A 144 19.49 -17.37 -24.73
C LEU A 144 19.59 -17.03 -26.22
N LEU A 145 18.64 -16.24 -26.75
CA LEU A 145 18.69 -15.74 -28.13
C LEU A 145 19.90 -14.85 -28.38
N LEU A 146 20.24 -13.94 -27.45
CA LEU A 146 21.46 -13.13 -27.53
C LEU A 146 22.72 -13.99 -27.55
N LEU A 147 22.78 -15.03 -26.73
CA LEU A 147 23.92 -15.96 -26.73
C LEU A 147 23.99 -16.73 -28.06
N ALA A 148 22.86 -17.20 -28.58
CA ALA A 148 22.79 -17.89 -29.86
C ALA A 148 23.20 -16.99 -31.04
N THR A 149 22.80 -15.72 -31.04
CA THR A 149 23.20 -14.77 -32.09
C THR A 149 24.68 -14.44 -32.02
N ILE A 150 25.26 -14.28 -30.82
CA ILE A 150 26.71 -14.09 -30.66
C ILE A 150 27.49 -15.26 -31.26
N MET A 151 27.08 -16.49 -30.95
CA MET A 151 27.71 -17.70 -31.50
C MET A 151 27.53 -17.79 -33.03
N GLY A 152 26.35 -17.47 -33.54
CA GLY A 152 26.06 -17.48 -34.98
C GLY A 152 26.86 -16.42 -35.77
N VAL A 153 27.00 -15.22 -35.24
CA VAL A 153 27.80 -14.17 -35.88
C VAL A 153 29.29 -14.49 -35.82
N SER A 154 29.75 -15.09 -34.71
CA SER A 154 31.14 -15.53 -34.58
C SER A 154 31.52 -16.62 -35.60
N THR A 155 30.64 -17.61 -35.82
CA THR A 155 30.88 -18.64 -36.84
C THR A 155 30.83 -18.08 -38.25
N MET A 156 29.92 -17.13 -38.52
CA MET A 156 29.87 -16.41 -39.80
C MET A 156 31.16 -15.61 -40.06
N ARG A 157 31.68 -14.91 -39.05
CA ARG A 157 32.97 -14.23 -39.14
C ARG A 157 34.13 -15.17 -39.40
N PHE A 158 34.18 -16.29 -38.69
CA PHE A 158 35.19 -17.31 -38.91
C PHE A 158 35.15 -17.83 -40.35
N ALA A 159 33.96 -18.07 -40.91
CA ALA A 159 33.81 -18.44 -42.31
C ALA A 159 34.32 -17.34 -43.26
N CYS A 160 33.95 -16.08 -43.04
CA CYS A 160 34.44 -14.96 -43.85
C CYS A 160 35.99 -14.83 -43.78
N ALA A 161 36.58 -15.03 -42.61
CA ALA A 161 38.03 -14.97 -42.41
C ALA A 161 38.78 -16.07 -43.18
N LEU A 162 38.18 -17.27 -43.29
CA LEU A 162 38.77 -18.40 -44.03
C LEU A 162 38.67 -18.22 -45.56
N TYR A 163 37.51 -17.80 -46.06
CA TYR A 163 37.25 -17.77 -47.49
C TYR A 163 37.69 -16.47 -48.18
N TRP A 164 37.65 -15.34 -47.49
CA TRP A 164 37.81 -14.02 -48.11
C TRP A 164 39.06 -13.28 -47.65
N ASP A 165 39.52 -13.50 -46.43
CA ASP A 165 40.53 -12.67 -45.78
C ASP A 165 41.95 -13.29 -45.80
N SER A 166 42.08 -14.54 -46.27
CA SER A 166 43.37 -15.26 -46.41
C SER A 166 44.31 -15.13 -45.20
N ARG A 167 43.77 -15.07 -43.97
CA ARG A 167 44.58 -14.85 -42.77
C ARG A 167 45.57 -15.99 -42.58
N VAL A 168 46.85 -15.65 -42.45
CA VAL A 168 47.94 -16.62 -42.26
C VAL A 168 48.06 -16.95 -40.76
N GLY A 169 47.66 -18.16 -40.37
CA GLY A 169 47.74 -18.63 -38.99
C GLY A 169 47.11 -20.00 -38.77
N SER A 170 47.25 -20.56 -37.57
CA SER A 170 46.53 -21.79 -37.19
C SER A 170 45.02 -21.54 -37.21
N LYS A 171 44.24 -22.49 -37.78
CA LYS A 171 42.76 -22.41 -37.82
C LYS A 171 42.14 -22.16 -36.44
N PHE A 172 42.77 -22.68 -35.38
CA PHE A 172 42.34 -22.45 -34.01
C PHE A 172 42.49 -20.99 -33.58
N ASN A 173 43.59 -20.32 -33.94
CA ASN A 173 43.81 -18.91 -33.62
C ASN A 173 42.86 -17.99 -34.39
N ILE A 174 42.48 -18.37 -35.62
CA ILE A 174 41.51 -17.62 -36.42
C ILE A 174 40.10 -17.77 -35.82
N TYR A 175 39.75 -18.94 -35.30
CA TYR A 175 38.48 -19.15 -34.61
C TYR A 175 38.41 -18.35 -33.30
N THR A 176 39.43 -18.46 -32.44
CA THR A 176 39.45 -17.75 -31.16
C THR A 176 39.46 -16.23 -31.33
N SER A 177 40.20 -15.70 -32.31
CA SER A 177 40.13 -14.28 -32.66
C SER A 177 38.74 -13.90 -33.15
N SER A 178 38.11 -14.65 -34.06
CA SER A 178 36.75 -14.36 -34.53
C SER A 178 35.72 -14.33 -33.40
N VAL A 179 35.83 -15.23 -32.41
CA VAL A 179 34.99 -15.23 -31.20
C VAL A 179 35.27 -13.98 -30.36
N LEU A 180 36.53 -13.73 -29.99
CA LEU A 180 36.91 -12.61 -29.12
C LEU A 180 36.59 -11.25 -29.75
N GLU A 181 36.80 -11.09 -31.05
CA GLU A 181 36.43 -9.90 -31.81
C GLU A 181 34.92 -9.67 -31.79
N THR A 182 34.11 -10.73 -31.97
CA THR A 182 32.64 -10.64 -31.89
C THR A 182 32.19 -10.22 -30.49
N PHE A 183 32.75 -10.84 -29.45
CA PHE A 183 32.49 -10.44 -28.05
C PHE A 183 32.95 -9.01 -27.76
N GLY A 184 34.11 -8.61 -28.27
CA GLY A 184 34.63 -7.25 -28.14
C GLY A 184 33.67 -6.21 -28.71
N LEU A 185 33.17 -6.42 -29.92
CA LEU A 185 32.19 -5.52 -30.56
C LEU A 185 30.88 -5.44 -29.76
N MET A 186 30.39 -6.57 -29.26
CA MET A 186 29.17 -6.63 -28.43
C MET A 186 29.31 -5.84 -27.13
N LEU A 187 30.50 -5.88 -26.53
CA LEU A 187 30.86 -5.14 -25.32
C LEU A 187 31.31 -3.70 -25.62
N LYS A 188 31.16 -3.22 -26.86
CA LYS A 188 31.59 -1.89 -27.33
C LYS A 188 33.08 -1.63 -27.13
N GLN A 189 33.89 -2.66 -27.19
CA GLN A 189 35.36 -2.58 -27.15
C GLN A 189 35.93 -2.38 -28.55
N ARG A 190 37.12 -1.80 -28.62
CA ARG A 190 37.83 -1.63 -29.89
C ARG A 190 38.29 -3.00 -30.40
N VAL A 191 38.07 -3.24 -31.68
CA VAL A 191 38.42 -4.47 -32.38
C VAL A 191 39.29 -4.12 -33.60
N GLN A 192 39.96 -5.12 -34.17
CA GLN A 192 40.77 -4.96 -35.37
C GLN A 192 39.89 -4.54 -36.57
N ASP A 193 40.39 -3.59 -37.36
CA ASP A 193 39.66 -3.08 -38.52
C ASP A 193 39.54 -4.18 -39.60
N PRO A 194 38.33 -4.41 -40.15
CA PRO A 194 38.12 -5.36 -41.23
C PRO A 194 38.78 -4.86 -42.52
N THR A 195 39.40 -5.78 -43.24
CA THR A 195 40.05 -5.57 -44.55
C THR A 195 39.10 -5.83 -45.72
N ALA A 196 38.16 -6.76 -45.55
CA ALA A 196 37.22 -7.17 -46.59
C ALA A 196 35.90 -6.37 -46.56
N ILE A 197 35.38 -6.03 -47.74
CA ILE A 197 34.10 -5.30 -47.88
C ILE A 197 32.94 -6.10 -47.28
N SER A 198 32.92 -7.42 -47.46
CA SER A 198 31.88 -8.31 -46.91
C SER A 198 31.86 -8.32 -45.39
N THR A 199 33.04 -8.33 -44.75
CA THR A 199 33.13 -8.26 -43.29
C THR A 199 32.75 -6.87 -42.80
N MET A 200 33.17 -5.79 -43.47
CA MET A 200 32.75 -4.41 -43.15
C MET A 200 31.23 -4.24 -43.07
N PHE A 201 30.48 -4.75 -44.05
CA PHE A 201 29.01 -4.71 -44.02
C PHE A 201 28.43 -5.51 -42.85
N LEU A 202 28.98 -6.70 -42.59
CA LEU A 202 28.56 -7.54 -41.47
C LEU A 202 28.81 -6.83 -40.12
N GLU A 203 29.98 -6.21 -39.93
CA GLU A 203 30.27 -5.46 -38.69
C GLU A 203 29.39 -4.23 -38.55
N GLY A 204 29.19 -3.48 -39.64
CA GLY A 204 28.35 -2.28 -39.64
C GLY A 204 26.92 -2.60 -39.20
N PHE A 205 26.33 -3.67 -39.74
CA PHE A 205 25.01 -4.14 -39.31
C PHE A 205 25.01 -4.57 -37.84
N LEU A 206 26.03 -5.31 -37.40
CA LEU A 206 26.17 -5.78 -36.02
C LEU A 206 26.24 -4.62 -35.03
N ILE A 207 27.01 -3.57 -35.34
CA ILE A 207 27.15 -2.38 -34.51
C ILE A 207 25.81 -1.66 -34.34
N VAL A 208 25.05 -1.48 -35.42
CA VAL A 208 23.73 -0.85 -35.37
C VAL A 208 22.76 -1.68 -34.52
N ALA A 209 22.70 -3.00 -34.74
CA ALA A 209 21.84 -3.89 -33.96
C ALA A 209 22.19 -3.86 -32.46
N MET A 210 23.48 -3.90 -32.14
CA MET A 210 23.94 -3.86 -30.75
C MET A 210 23.75 -2.51 -30.07
N MET A 211 23.84 -1.43 -30.83
CA MET A 211 23.46 -0.12 -30.33
C MET A 211 21.98 -0.11 -29.92
N SER A 212 21.08 -0.62 -30.76
CA SER A 212 19.64 -0.69 -30.43
C SER A 212 19.36 -1.55 -29.19
N ILE A 213 19.96 -2.74 -29.09
CA ILE A 213 19.78 -3.65 -27.94
C ILE A 213 20.33 -3.02 -26.66
N ALA A 214 21.52 -2.40 -26.71
CA ALA A 214 22.12 -1.76 -25.55
C ALA A 214 21.30 -0.55 -25.07
N GLN A 215 20.75 0.24 -25.99
CA GLN A 215 19.86 1.35 -25.64
C GLN A 215 18.59 0.85 -24.95
N TYR A 216 17.95 -0.19 -25.49
CA TYR A 216 16.77 -0.80 -24.87
C TYR A 216 17.06 -1.34 -23.46
N TYR A 217 18.20 -2.03 -23.29
CA TYR A 217 18.61 -2.55 -21.99
C TYR A 217 18.78 -1.43 -20.96
N GLN A 218 19.48 -0.35 -21.34
CA GLN A 218 19.71 0.81 -20.46
C GLN A 218 18.42 1.52 -20.08
N THR A 219 17.52 1.77 -21.03
CA THR A 219 16.24 2.46 -20.76
C THR A 219 15.33 1.60 -19.89
N SER A 220 15.21 0.31 -20.18
CA SER A 220 14.41 -0.61 -19.36
C SER A 220 15.00 -0.77 -17.96
N MET A 221 16.32 -0.78 -17.81
CA MET A 221 16.97 -0.86 -16.50
C MET A 221 16.65 0.39 -15.68
N ASN A 222 16.87 1.58 -16.26
CA ASN A 222 16.60 2.85 -15.60
C ASN A 222 15.14 2.96 -15.17
N SER A 223 14.19 2.58 -16.04
CA SER A 223 12.76 2.58 -15.72
C SER A 223 12.44 1.74 -14.48
N ARG A 224 13.01 0.54 -14.37
CA ARG A 224 12.77 -0.37 -13.24
C ARG A 224 13.46 0.08 -11.95
N LEU A 225 14.60 0.76 -12.05
CA LEU A 225 15.28 1.35 -10.90
C LEU A 225 14.57 2.60 -10.37
N THR A 226 13.97 3.39 -11.26
CA THR A 226 13.17 4.56 -10.86
C THR A 226 11.80 4.17 -10.32
N ALA A 227 11.14 3.19 -10.96
CA ALA A 227 9.81 2.73 -10.57
C ALA A 227 9.83 1.19 -10.41
N PRO A 228 10.21 0.69 -9.22
CA PRO A 228 10.19 -0.75 -8.99
C PRO A 228 8.76 -1.28 -9.12
N PRO A 229 8.54 -2.46 -9.74
CA PRO A 229 7.24 -3.11 -9.72
C PRO A 229 6.67 -3.19 -8.30
N SER A 230 5.43 -2.75 -8.15
CA SER A 230 4.69 -2.86 -6.91
C SER A 230 4.58 -4.32 -6.49
N SER A 231 4.67 -4.58 -5.19
CA SER A 231 4.38 -5.90 -4.64
C SER A 231 2.93 -6.28 -4.93
N ARG A 232 2.71 -7.55 -5.27
CA ARG A 232 1.36 -8.04 -5.55
C ARG A 232 0.56 -8.08 -4.25
N ILE A 233 -0.55 -7.36 -4.22
CA ILE A 233 -1.56 -7.46 -3.17
C ILE A 233 -2.66 -8.45 -3.59
N PRO A 234 -3.33 -9.12 -2.63
CA PRO A 234 -4.31 -10.17 -2.94
C PRO A 234 -5.58 -9.63 -3.62
N PHE A 235 -5.99 -8.39 -3.31
CA PHE A 235 -7.16 -7.76 -3.91
C PHE A 235 -7.02 -6.22 -3.85
N TYR A 236 -7.66 -5.55 -4.80
CA TYR A 236 -7.79 -4.08 -4.85
C TYR A 236 -9.21 -3.63 -4.53
N HIS A 237 -10.19 -4.49 -4.82
CA HIS A 237 -11.61 -4.18 -4.70
C HIS A 237 -12.34 -5.21 -3.85
N GLN A 238 -13.46 -4.80 -3.27
CA GLN A 238 -14.27 -5.66 -2.41
C GLN A 238 -14.83 -6.88 -3.15
N ASN A 239 -15.15 -6.76 -4.44
CA ASN A 239 -15.61 -7.89 -5.24
C ASN A 239 -14.56 -9.01 -5.30
N GLN A 240 -13.29 -8.64 -5.50
CA GLN A 240 -12.18 -9.60 -5.52
C GLN A 240 -11.96 -10.24 -4.15
N LEU A 241 -12.24 -9.53 -3.05
CA LEU A 241 -12.21 -10.12 -1.72
C LEU A 241 -13.33 -11.15 -1.53
N ILE A 242 -14.53 -10.90 -2.04
CA ILE A 242 -15.65 -11.84 -1.97
C ILE A 242 -15.31 -13.13 -2.71
N ASP A 243 -14.66 -13.04 -3.87
CA ASP A 243 -14.22 -14.21 -4.64
C ASP A 243 -13.13 -15.04 -3.91
N LEU A 244 -12.46 -14.46 -2.92
CA LEU A 244 -11.39 -15.10 -2.15
C LEU A 244 -11.87 -15.76 -0.83
N LEU A 245 -13.10 -15.47 -0.39
CA LEU A 245 -13.70 -15.98 0.86
C LEU A 245 -14.57 -17.21 0.61
#